data_AF-A0A7S3XG68-F1
#
_entry.id   AF-A0A7S3XG68-F1
#
_cell.length_a   1.000
_cell.length_b   1.000
_cell.length_c   1.000
_cell.angle_alpha   90.00
_cell.angle_beta   90.00
_cell.angle_gamma   90.00
#
_symmetry.space_group_name_H-M   'P 1'
#
loop_
_entity.id
_entity.type
_entity.pdbx_description
1 polymer ?
#
loop_
_entity_poly.entity_id
_entity_poly.type
_entity_poly.pdbx_seq_one_letter_code
_entity_poly.pdbx_strand_id
1 'polypeptide(L)'
;ELDDEGGWEYDPKTGKLVKLPDSVANSSYMPFSWSIASLGGPSRVETLRTFFETLKDRHVALAVITRGNIGCVQLVLQNCGLLKYFTDGVYGNIGDAYGVTDFDSSVEDDESLAALEGDKEHASWSRKSDVIQKLMGTEYRHEEGGGA
;
A
#
# COMPACT_ATOMS: atom_id res chain seq x y z
N GLU A 1 -8.95 19.99 -0.87
CA GLU A 1 -10.30 19.51 -1.17
C GLU A 1 -10.19 18.14 -1.82
N LEU A 2 -10.85 17.15 -1.23
CA LEU A 2 -11.18 15.92 -1.96
C LEU A 2 -12.14 16.33 -3.07
N ASP A 3 -12.02 15.71 -4.24
CA ASP A 3 -12.83 16.02 -5.41
C ASP A 3 -14.34 15.88 -5.11
N ASP A 4 -15.03 17.01 -4.98
CA ASP A 4 -16.49 17.08 -4.78
C ASP A 4 -17.25 16.39 -5.92
N GLU A 5 -16.65 16.21 -7.11
CA GLU A 5 -17.26 15.51 -8.24
C GLU A 5 -17.21 13.98 -8.09
N GLY A 6 -16.30 13.46 -7.25
CA GLY A 6 -16.09 12.02 -7.05
C GLY A 6 -17.11 11.36 -6.11
N GLY A 7 -17.84 12.15 -5.33
CA GLY A 7 -18.82 11.69 -4.34
C GLY A 7 -18.21 10.94 -3.17
N TRP A 8 -16.98 11.27 -2.74
CA TRP A 8 -16.33 10.67 -1.57
C TRP A 8 -16.35 11.64 -0.39
N GLU A 9 -16.84 11.18 0.76
CA GLU A 9 -16.81 11.91 2.02
C GLU A 9 -15.98 11.19 3.07
N TYR A 10 -15.39 11.96 3.99
CA TYR A 10 -14.76 11.43 5.19
C TYR A 10 -15.83 11.22 6.28
N ASP A 11 -15.98 9.99 6.76
CA ASP A 11 -16.84 9.68 7.91
C ASP A 11 -16.01 9.85 9.21
N PRO A 12 -16.25 10.93 9.98
CA PRO A 12 -15.49 11.21 11.19
C PRO A 12 -15.78 10.23 12.33
N LYS A 13 -16.85 9.42 12.24
CA LYS A 13 -17.18 8.41 13.26
C LYS A 13 -16.38 7.12 13.07
N THR A 14 -16.08 6.76 11.83
CA THR A 14 -15.35 5.53 11.50
C THR A 14 -13.91 5.78 11.06
N GLY A 15 -13.53 7.04 10.83
CA GLY A 15 -12.20 7.43 10.33
C GLY A 15 -11.96 7.01 8.88
N LYS A 16 -13.03 6.72 8.11
CA LYS A 16 -12.93 6.14 6.77
C LYS A 16 -13.51 7.06 5.71
N LEU A 17 -12.89 7.05 4.53
CA LEU A 17 -13.48 7.64 3.32
C LEU A 17 -14.58 6.70 2.80
N VAL A 18 -15.80 7.21 2.72
CA VAL A 18 -17.01 6.54 2.24
C VAL A 18 -17.54 7.25 1.00
N LYS A 19 -18.15 6.53 0.06
CA LYS A 19 -18.76 7.13 -1.12
C LYS A 19 -20.22 7.49 -0.82
N LEU A 20 -20.61 8.75 -0.99
CA LEU A 20 -21.98 9.23 -0.82
C LEU A 20 -22.92 8.61 -1.88
N PRO A 21 -24.16 8.25 -1.50
CA PRO A 21 -25.13 7.59 -2.38
C PRO A 21 -25.83 8.51 -3.40
N ASP A 22 -25.49 9.79 -3.51
CA ASP A 22 -26.32 10.77 -4.27
C ASP A 22 -26.13 10.77 -5.80
N SER A 23 -25.52 9.71 -6.36
CA SER A 23 -25.63 9.37 -7.79
C SER A 23 -26.25 7.99 -8.05
N VAL A 24 -26.75 7.33 -7.01
CA VAL A 24 -27.11 5.90 -7.02
C VAL A 24 -28.60 5.64 -7.28
N ALA A 25 -29.35 6.62 -7.79
CA ALA A 25 -30.73 6.36 -8.23
C ALA A 25 -30.79 5.44 -9.48
N ASN A 26 -29.67 5.19 -10.18
CA ASN A 26 -29.65 4.39 -11.41
C ASN A 26 -28.40 3.53 -11.65
N SER A 27 -27.59 3.24 -10.62
CA SER A 27 -26.31 2.56 -10.85
C SER A 27 -26.07 1.38 -9.93
N SER A 28 -25.86 0.21 -10.53
CA SER A 28 -25.54 -1.07 -9.88
C SER A 28 -24.16 -1.12 -9.21
N TYR A 29 -23.59 0.03 -8.81
CA TYR A 29 -22.26 0.08 -8.19
C TYR A 29 -22.37 -0.24 -6.70
N MET A 30 -21.84 -1.40 -6.32
CA MET A 30 -21.57 -1.75 -4.93
C MET A 30 -20.58 -0.75 -4.30
N PRO A 31 -20.74 -0.37 -3.01
CA PRO A 31 -19.75 0.43 -2.32
C PRO A 31 -18.48 -0.39 -2.10
N PHE A 32 -17.34 0.11 -2.60
CA PHE A 32 -16.01 -0.46 -2.36
C PHE A 32 -15.15 0.54 -1.58
N SER A 33 -14.14 0.06 -0.85
CA SER A 33 -13.25 0.92 -0.07
C SER A 33 -12.43 1.87 -0.97
N TRP A 34 -11.96 2.99 -0.40
CA TRP A 34 -11.07 3.91 -1.11
C TRP A 34 -9.82 3.21 -1.66
N SER A 35 -9.25 2.25 -0.92
CA SER A 35 -8.10 1.46 -1.38
C SER A 35 -8.39 0.65 -2.65
N ILE A 36 -9.60 0.07 -2.77
CA ILE A 36 -10.01 -0.63 -4.00
C ILE A 36 -10.20 0.37 -5.13
N ALA A 37 -10.84 1.51 -4.86
CA ALA A 37 -11.07 2.54 -5.86
C ALA A 37 -9.75 3.15 -6.39
N SER A 38 -8.79 3.44 -5.50
CA SER A 38 -7.49 4.01 -5.87
C SER A 38 -6.62 3.06 -6.69
N LEU A 39 -6.84 1.74 -6.58
CA LEU A 39 -6.23 0.73 -7.45
C LEU A 39 -7.01 0.48 -8.76
N GLY A 40 -8.03 1.29 -9.06
CA GLY A 40 -8.81 1.19 -10.30
C GLY A 40 -10.03 0.26 -10.22
N GLY A 41 -10.51 -0.02 -9.01
CA GLY A 41 -11.75 -0.76 -8.76
C GLY A 41 -11.57 -2.28 -8.60
N PRO A 42 -12.65 -2.98 -8.23
CA PRO A 42 -12.61 -4.39 -7.81
C PRO A 42 -12.09 -5.33 -8.93
N SER A 43 -12.48 -5.08 -10.18
CA SER A 43 -12.05 -5.90 -11.33
C SER A 43 -10.53 -5.84 -11.54
N ARG A 44 -9.94 -4.64 -11.41
CA ARG A 44 -8.49 -4.47 -11.52
C ARG A 44 -7.75 -5.08 -10.34
N VAL A 45 -8.28 -4.96 -9.12
CA VAL A 45 -7.71 -5.62 -7.93
C VAL A 45 -7.71 -7.15 -8.08
N GLU A 46 -8.78 -7.75 -8.62
CA GLU A 46 -8.83 -9.20 -8.89
C GLU A 46 -7.80 -9.63 -9.94
N THR A 47 -7.67 -8.82 -11.00
CA THR A 47 -6.67 -9.05 -12.06
C THR A 47 -5.26 -9.02 -11.48
N LEU A 48 -4.95 -8.02 -10.64
CA LEU A 48 -3.66 -7.92 -9.94
C LEU A 48 -3.41 -9.11 -9.03
N ARG A 49 -4.43 -9.57 -8.29
CA ARG A 49 -4.32 -10.74 -7.42
C ARG A 49 -3.95 -12.00 -8.21
N THR A 50 -4.65 -12.26 -9.31
CA THR A 50 -4.38 -13.41 -10.18
C THR A 50 -2.97 -13.34 -10.77
N PHE A 51 -2.55 -12.14 -11.18
CA PHE A 51 -1.21 -11.91 -11.71
C PHE A 51 -0.12 -12.16 -10.66
N PHE A 52 -0.27 -11.62 -9.44
CA PHE A 52 0.72 -11.82 -8.38
C PHE A 52 0.76 -13.26 -7.87
N GLU A 53 -0.37 -13.98 -7.81
CA GLU A 53 -0.36 -15.41 -7.51
C GLU A 53 0.43 -16.19 -8.57
N THR A 54 0.25 -15.85 -9.86
CA THR A 54 1.01 -16.48 -10.95
C THR A 54 2.52 -16.22 -10.84
N LEU A 55 2.93 -15.03 -10.40
CA LEU A 55 4.34 -14.70 -10.18
C LEU A 55 4.92 -15.45 -8.97
N LYS A 56 4.15 -15.53 -7.88
CA LYS A 56 4.52 -16.29 -6.69
C LYS A 56 4.70 -17.78 -6.98
N ASP A 57 3.78 -18.38 -7.76
CA ASP A 57 3.88 -19.78 -8.20
C ASP A 57 5.12 -20.06 -9.07
N ARG A 58 5.69 -19.00 -9.66
CA ARG A 58 6.93 -19.04 -10.42
C ARG A 58 8.15 -18.62 -9.61
N HIS A 59 8.02 -18.53 -8.29
CA HIS A 59 9.08 -18.13 -7.36
C HIS A 59 9.69 -16.75 -7.70
N VAL A 60 8.88 -15.83 -8.21
CA VAL A 60 9.32 -14.46 -8.48
C VAL A 60 9.17 -13.61 -7.21
N ALA A 61 10.30 -13.05 -6.75
CA ALA A 61 10.39 -12.05 -5.70
C ALA A 61 9.71 -10.73 -6.12
N LEU A 62 9.00 -10.11 -5.18
CA LEU A 62 8.25 -8.87 -5.43
C LEU A 62 8.50 -7.86 -4.31
N ALA A 63 8.86 -6.65 -4.72
CA ALA A 63 9.02 -5.49 -3.85
C ALA A 63 8.34 -4.26 -4.46
N VAL A 64 7.92 -3.31 -3.62
CA VAL A 64 7.49 -1.98 -4.07
C VAL A 64 8.59 -0.98 -3.76
N ILE A 65 8.99 -0.14 -4.73
CA ILE A 65 9.95 0.94 -4.51
C ILE A 65 9.34 2.25 -5.01
N THR A 66 8.91 3.10 -4.06
CA THR A 66 8.15 4.32 -4.32
C THR A 66 8.79 5.55 -3.67
N ARG A 67 8.53 6.76 -4.18
CA ARG A 67 8.81 8.00 -3.43
C ARG A 67 7.67 8.39 -2.48
N GLY A 68 6.56 7.65 -2.49
CA GLY A 68 5.42 7.87 -1.60
C GLY A 68 5.66 7.37 -0.18
N ASN A 69 4.72 7.65 0.71
CA ASN A 69 4.73 7.19 2.10
C ASN A 69 4.51 5.66 2.17
N ILE A 70 5.35 4.95 2.93
CA ILE A 70 5.27 3.49 3.10
C ILE A 70 3.95 3.08 3.74
N GLY A 71 3.57 3.71 4.87
CA GLY A 71 2.29 3.53 5.55
C GLY A 71 1.09 3.54 4.62
N CYS A 72 0.96 4.58 3.81
CA CYS A 72 -0.15 4.70 2.86
C CYS A 72 -0.16 3.54 1.84
N VAL A 73 1.00 3.16 1.29
CA VAL A 73 1.09 2.07 0.32
C VAL A 73 0.77 0.73 0.96
N GLN A 74 1.33 0.44 2.14
CA GLN A 74 1.07 -0.82 2.85
C GLN A 74 -0.40 -0.92 3.25
N LEU A 75 -1.02 0.15 3.73
CA LEU A 75 -2.45 0.18 4.06
C LEU A 75 -3.34 -0.11 2.85
N VAL A 76 -3.06 0.53 1.70
CA VAL A 76 -3.82 0.27 0.46
C VAL A 76 -3.68 -1.19 0.02
N LEU A 77 -2.46 -1.72 0.03
CA LEU A 77 -2.20 -3.11 -0.35
C LEU A 77 -2.82 -4.10 0.65
N GLN A 78 -2.80 -3.80 1.95
CA GLN A 78 -3.39 -4.63 3.01
C GLN A 78 -4.91 -4.69 2.85
N ASN A 79 -5.56 -3.54 2.68
CA ASN A 79 -7.02 -3.45 2.47
C ASN A 79 -7.49 -4.18 1.21
N CYS A 80 -6.63 -4.32 0.21
CA CYS A 80 -6.92 -5.06 -1.03
C CYS A 80 -6.52 -6.55 -0.97
N GLY A 81 -5.92 -7.01 0.13
CA GLY A 81 -5.40 -8.37 0.29
C GLY A 81 -4.20 -8.67 -0.61
N LEU A 82 -3.46 -7.64 -1.03
CA LEU A 82 -2.32 -7.72 -1.94
C LEU A 82 -0.96 -7.61 -1.24
N LEU A 83 -0.90 -7.08 -0.02
CA LEU A 83 0.37 -6.86 0.70
C LEU A 83 1.19 -8.15 0.86
N LYS A 84 0.52 -9.29 1.07
CA LYS A 84 1.12 -10.62 1.22
C LYS A 84 2.00 -11.08 0.05
N TYR A 85 1.88 -10.46 -1.13
CA TYR A 85 2.69 -10.80 -2.30
C TYR A 85 4.05 -10.10 -2.32
N PHE A 86 4.22 -9.01 -1.55
CA PHE A 86 5.44 -8.19 -1.55
C PHE A 86 6.36 -8.58 -0.38
N THR A 87 6.81 -9.84 -0.37
CA THR A 87 7.60 -10.42 0.74
C THR A 87 8.96 -9.75 0.94
N ASP A 88 9.53 -9.18 -0.13
CA ASP A 88 10.82 -8.49 -0.08
C ASP A 88 10.70 -7.03 0.40
N GLY A 89 9.47 -6.59 0.67
CA GLY A 89 9.17 -5.34 1.36
C GLY A 89 8.63 -4.22 0.50
N VAL A 90 8.18 -3.17 1.19
CA VAL A 90 7.73 -1.90 0.60
C VAL A 90 8.72 -0.81 1.02
N TYR A 91 9.39 -0.23 0.04
CA TYR A 91 10.43 0.78 0.21
C TYR A 91 9.91 2.15 -0.24
N GLY A 92 10.14 3.17 0.58
CA GLY A 92 9.68 4.52 0.30
C GLY A 92 9.96 5.50 1.42
N ASN A 93 9.22 6.59 1.49
CA ASN A 93 9.41 7.60 2.51
C ASN A 93 8.62 7.24 3.79
N ILE A 94 9.14 7.65 4.95
CA ILE A 94 8.44 7.60 6.25
C ILE A 94 8.05 9.03 6.69
N GLY A 95 7.26 9.14 7.77
CA GLY A 95 6.60 10.37 8.23
C GLY A 95 7.45 11.64 8.25
N ASP A 96 8.73 11.53 8.64
CA ASP A 96 9.67 12.65 8.69
C ASP A 96 9.82 13.44 7.37
N ALA A 97 9.52 12.81 6.23
CA ALA A 97 9.66 13.43 4.91
C ALA A 97 8.51 14.37 4.52
N TYR A 98 7.37 14.33 5.22
CA TYR A 98 6.15 15.05 4.84
C TYR A 98 5.79 16.21 5.79
N GLY A 99 6.56 16.38 6.87
CA GLY A 99 6.26 17.36 7.91
C GLY A 99 5.08 16.94 8.79
N VAL A 100 4.82 17.71 9.83
CA VAL A 100 3.69 17.52 10.76
C VAL A 100 2.88 18.81 10.78
N THR A 101 1.56 18.68 10.66
CA THR A 101 0.61 19.78 10.70
C THR A 101 -0.22 19.73 11.98
N ASP A 102 -0.92 20.83 12.28
CA ASP A 102 -1.86 20.88 13.42
C ASP A 102 -2.97 19.83 13.30
N PHE A 103 -3.33 19.44 12.08
CA PHE A 103 -4.30 18.37 11.84
C PHE A 103 -3.77 17.03 12.36
N ASP A 104 -2.53 16.68 12.05
CA ASP A 104 -1.91 15.42 12.49
C ASP A 104 -1.83 15.32 14.02
N SER A 105 -1.67 16.46 14.70
CA SER A 105 -1.69 16.51 16.17
C SER A 105 -3.10 16.45 16.78
N SER A 106 -4.15 16.64 15.97
CA SER A 106 -5.55 16.67 16.40
C SER A 106 -6.28 15.33 16.24
N VAL A 107 -5.71 14.40 15.47
CA VAL A 107 -6.21 13.04 15.32
C VAL A 107 -5.54 12.11 16.33
N GLU A 108 -6.31 11.18 16.88
CA GLU A 108 -5.76 10.12 17.72
C GLU A 108 -5.03 9.09 16.84
N ASP A 109 -3.85 8.68 17.27
CA ASP A 109 -3.09 7.63 16.60
C ASP A 109 -3.86 6.31 16.64
N ASP A 110 -4.08 5.72 15.47
CA ASP A 110 -4.58 4.35 15.38
C ASP A 110 -3.41 3.38 15.53
N GLU A 111 -3.18 2.90 16.76
CA GLU A 111 -2.11 1.96 17.09
C GLU A 111 -2.13 0.69 16.20
N SER A 112 -3.29 0.33 15.62
CA SER A 112 -3.39 -0.82 14.71
C SER A 112 -2.66 -0.60 13.38
N LEU A 113 -2.39 0.66 13.02
CA LEU A 113 -1.71 1.05 11.78
C LEU A 113 -0.21 1.30 11.97
N ALA A 114 0.28 1.39 13.20
CA ALA A 114 1.70 1.67 13.50
C ALA A 114 2.66 0.68 12.82
N ALA A 115 2.25 -0.60 12.70
CA ALA A 115 3.03 -1.63 12.01
C ALA A 115 3.20 -1.38 10.49
N LEU A 116 2.40 -0.48 9.91
CA LEU A 116 2.43 -0.17 8.48
C LEU A 116 3.35 0.99 8.13
N GLU A 117 3.77 1.82 9.08
CA GLU A 117 4.50 3.07 8.77
C GLU A 117 5.85 2.85 8.08
N GLY A 118 6.39 1.64 8.19
CA GLY A 118 7.72 1.31 7.70
C GLY A 118 8.80 1.72 8.70
N ASP A 119 10.02 1.25 8.44
CA ASP A 119 11.17 1.56 9.29
C ASP A 119 12.24 2.35 8.51
N LYS A 120 13.28 2.75 9.23
CA LYS A 120 14.42 3.49 8.64
C LYS A 120 15.16 2.67 7.60
N GLU A 121 15.18 1.35 7.69
CA GLU A 121 15.86 0.49 6.74
C GLU A 121 15.17 0.53 5.36
N HIS A 122 13.84 0.49 5.35
CA HIS A 122 13.03 0.56 4.12
C HIS A 122 12.97 1.97 3.52
N ALA A 123 13.34 2.99 4.28
CA ALA A 123 13.39 4.38 3.82
C ALA A 123 14.78 4.93 3.51
N SER A 124 15.84 4.27 3.96
CA SER A 124 17.21 4.75 3.77
C SER A 124 17.76 4.35 2.40
N TRP A 125 17.32 5.04 1.34
CA TRP A 125 17.87 4.85 -0.01
C TRP A 125 17.86 6.12 -0.85
N SER A 126 18.87 6.28 -1.69
CA SER A 126 19.04 7.46 -2.55
C SER A 126 18.44 7.23 -3.95
N ARG A 127 18.69 6.06 -4.51
CA ARG A 127 18.27 5.64 -5.86
C ARG A 127 17.60 4.27 -5.79
N LYS A 128 16.64 4.03 -6.69
CA LYS A 128 15.98 2.72 -6.79
C LYS A 128 16.96 1.58 -7.05
N SER A 129 18.05 1.87 -7.77
CA SER A 129 19.14 0.92 -8.05
C SER A 129 19.77 0.36 -6.78
N ASP A 130 19.87 1.16 -5.72
CA ASP A 130 20.52 0.78 -4.47
C ASP A 130 19.70 -0.34 -3.79
N VAL A 131 18.37 -0.16 -3.77
CA VAL A 131 17.42 -1.16 -3.24
C VAL A 131 17.42 -2.42 -4.11
N ILE A 132 17.39 -2.28 -5.44
CA ILE A 132 17.42 -3.43 -6.35
C ILE A 132 18.70 -4.24 -6.13
N GLN A 133 19.87 -3.60 -6.07
CA GLN A 133 21.13 -4.30 -5.83
C GLN A 133 21.15 -5.02 -4.47
N LYS A 134 20.60 -4.39 -3.42
CA LYS A 134 20.45 -5.02 -2.10
C LYS A 134 19.61 -6.29 -2.20
N LEU A 135 18.43 -6.22 -2.82
CA LEU A 135 17.50 -7.34 -2.97
C LEU A 135 18.10 -8.50 -3.77
N MET A 136 18.71 -8.22 -4.92
CA MET A 136 19.37 -9.24 -5.75
C MET A 136 20.57 -9.88 -5.02
N GLY A 137 21.28 -9.11 -4.18
CA GLY A 137 22.41 -9.60 -3.38
C GLY A 137 22.00 -10.42 -2.15
N THR A 138 20.76 -10.31 -1.70
CA THR A 138 20.18 -11.20 -0.66
C THR A 138 19.76 -12.54 -1.22
N GLU A 139 19.24 -12.59 -2.46
CA GLU A 139 18.88 -13.85 -3.13
C GLU A 139 20.10 -14.77 -3.31
N TYR A 140 21.25 -14.21 -3.68
CA TYR A 140 22.50 -14.96 -3.86
C TYR A 140 23.02 -15.65 -2.58
N ARG A 141 22.70 -15.12 -1.39
CA ARG A 141 23.16 -15.70 -0.11
C ARG A 141 22.26 -16.81 0.41
N HIS A 142 21.02 -16.92 -0.08
CA HIS A 142 20.10 -17.97 0.35
C HIS A 142 20.34 -19.30 -0.38
N GLU A 143 20.95 -19.28 -1.56
CA GLU A 143 21.26 -20.49 -2.35
C GLU A 143 22.52 -21.24 -1.85
N GLU A 144 23.47 -20.57 -1.22
CA GLU A 144 24.72 -21.20 -0.72
C GLU A 144 24.57 -21.92 0.63
N GLY A 145 23.42 -21.78 1.32
CA GLY A 145 23.17 -22.38 2.65
C GLY A 145 22.43 -23.72 2.64
N GLY A 146 22.06 -24.25 1.47
CA GLY A 146 21.20 -25.44 1.33
C GLY A 146 21.92 -26.77 1.11
N GLY A 147 23.23 -26.85 1.33
CA GLY A 147 24.03 -28.06 1.14
C GLY A 147 24.68 -28.54 2.43
N ALA A 148 23.96 -29.33 3.22
CA ALA A 148 24.52 -30.24 4.23
C ALA A 148 23.67 -31.51 4.30
#